data_AF-A0A7C1ZLI2-F1
#
_entry.id   AF-A0A7C1ZLI2-F1
#
_cell.length_a   1.000
_cell.length_b   1.000
_cell.length_c   1.000
_cell.angle_alpha   90.00
_cell.angle_beta   90.00
_cell.angle_gamma   90.00
#
_symmetry.space_group_name_H-M   'P 1'
#
loop_
_entity.id
_entity.type
_entity.pdbx_description
1 polymer ?
#
loop_
_entity_poly.entity_id
_entity_poly.type
_entity_poly.pdbx_seq_one_letter_code
_entity_poly.pdbx_strand_id
1 'polypeptide(L)'
;MSQTDVLLKGLEVLGDYVAAESGESSLGEKLRELERVALQHAEEIRKIRKKEDVIRELVKELKDVDKIIDRHNCDPSALIQILLEIQAEKRWLSKPTLMWVAERLGVPLSRVMHIATFYKAFSLEPHGRHLVQVCLGTACHVRGAQQLLNKVTMALGIKPGET
;
A
#
# COMPACT_ATOMS: atom_id res chain seq x y z
N MET A 1 -29.17 -15.98 4.91
CA MET A 1 -29.01 -15.97 3.43
C MET A 1 -29.32 -14.56 2.98
N SER A 2 -28.38 -13.88 2.35
CA SER A 2 -28.53 -12.45 2.02
C SER A 2 -29.52 -12.28 0.86
N GLN A 3 -30.18 -11.12 0.75
CA GLN A 3 -31.09 -10.80 -0.37
C GLN A 3 -30.41 -10.99 -1.74
N THR A 4 -29.09 -10.82 -1.80
CA THR A 4 -28.27 -11.01 -2.99
C THR A 4 -28.20 -12.48 -3.41
N ASP A 5 -28.18 -13.41 -2.46
CA ASP A 5 -28.10 -14.85 -2.73
C ASP A 5 -29.40 -15.38 -3.36
N VAL A 6 -30.55 -14.82 -2.97
CA VAL A 6 -31.86 -15.19 -3.52
C VAL A 6 -32.02 -14.66 -4.95
N LEU A 7 -31.52 -13.46 -5.23
CA LEU A 7 -31.52 -12.88 -6.58
C LEU A 7 -30.61 -13.65 -7.55
N LEU A 8 -29.42 -14.05 -7.08
CA LEU A 8 -28.49 -14.88 -7.88
C LEU A 8 -29.10 -16.23 -8.23
N LYS A 9 -29.76 -16.88 -7.26
CA LYS A 9 -30.45 -18.17 -7.49
C LYS A 9 -31.65 -18.04 -8.42
N GLY A 10 -32.36 -16.91 -8.36
CA GLY A 10 -33.45 -16.60 -9.29
C GLY A 10 -32.96 -16.39 -10.73
N LEU A 11 -31.80 -15.74 -10.91
CA LEU A 11 -31.16 -15.56 -12.22
C LEU A 11 -30.64 -16.87 -12.80
N GLU A 12 -30.09 -17.77 -11.99
CA GLU A 12 -29.70 -19.14 -12.42
C GLU A 12 -30.90 -19.93 -12.94
N VAL A 13 -32.01 -19.96 -12.19
CA VAL A 13 -33.23 -20.70 -12.59
C VAL A 13 -33.86 -20.12 -13.86
N LEU A 14 -33.83 -18.80 -14.04
CA LEU A 14 -34.29 -18.17 -15.28
C LEU A 14 -33.37 -18.48 -16.47
N GLY A 15 -32.05 -18.57 -16.23
CA GLY A 15 -31.08 -19.02 -17.25
C GLY A 15 -31.35 -20.44 -17.71
N ASP A 16 -31.65 -21.35 -16.79
CA ASP A 16 -31.99 -22.75 -17.10
C ASP A 16 -33.31 -22.88 -17.87
N TYR A 17 -34.31 -22.04 -17.55
CA TYR A 17 -35.61 -22.04 -18.24
C TYR A 17 -35.51 -21.50 -19.67
N VAL A 18 -34.72 -20.43 -19.89
CA VAL A 18 -34.47 -19.85 -21.22
C VAL A 18 -33.66 -20.80 -22.11
N ALA A 19 -32.77 -21.61 -21.52
CA ALA A 19 -32.01 -22.65 -22.23
C ALA A 19 -32.88 -23.82 -22.73
N ALA A 20 -34.04 -24.07 -22.11
CA ALA A 20 -34.95 -25.16 -22.47
C ALA A 20 -35.89 -24.82 -23.66
N GLU A 21 -36.16 -23.54 -23.94
CA GLU A 21 -37.13 -23.12 -24.98
C GLU A 21 -36.53 -22.71 -26.33
N SER A 22 -35.20 -22.58 -26.46
CA SER A 22 -34.59 -22.04 -27.69
C SER A 22 -33.68 -23.05 -28.40
N GLY A 23 -34.25 -23.71 -29.42
CA GLY A 23 -33.47 -24.34 -30.47
C GLY A 23 -32.79 -23.28 -31.34
N GLU A 24 -31.67 -22.71 -30.88
CA GLU A 24 -30.77 -21.89 -31.69
C GLU A 24 -29.36 -21.91 -31.05
N SER A 25 -28.46 -22.73 -31.62
CA SER A 25 -27.06 -22.82 -31.21
C SER A 25 -26.32 -21.47 -31.25
N SER A 26 -26.81 -20.53 -32.07
CA SER A 26 -26.26 -19.17 -32.23
C SER A 26 -26.53 -18.25 -31.05
N LEU A 27 -27.68 -18.37 -30.38
CA LEU A 27 -28.07 -17.49 -29.28
C LEU A 27 -27.28 -17.82 -28.00
N GLY A 28 -27.05 -19.11 -27.75
CA GLY A 28 -26.21 -19.58 -26.65
C GLY A 28 -24.73 -19.23 -26.82
N GLU A 29 -24.21 -19.20 -28.04
CA GLU A 29 -22.83 -18.73 -28.31
C GLU A 29 -22.69 -17.22 -28.07
N LYS A 30 -23.66 -16.41 -28.53
CA LYS A 30 -23.68 -14.97 -28.26
C LYS A 30 -23.81 -14.65 -26.77
N LEU A 31 -24.61 -15.42 -26.03
CA LEU A 31 -24.78 -15.24 -24.58
C LEU A 31 -23.46 -15.51 -23.83
N ARG A 32 -22.74 -16.58 -24.20
CA ARG A 32 -21.42 -16.90 -23.62
C ARG A 32 -20.36 -15.85 -23.95
N GLU A 33 -20.41 -15.28 -25.15
CA GLU A 33 -19.49 -14.20 -25.53
C GLU A 33 -19.81 -12.91 -24.76
N LEU A 34 -21.09 -12.57 -24.60
CA LEU A 34 -21.51 -11.43 -23.77
C LEU A 34 -21.13 -11.61 -22.29
N GLU A 35 -21.26 -12.81 -21.74
CA GLU A 35 -20.84 -13.14 -20.38
C GLU A 35 -19.31 -12.95 -20.20
N ARG A 36 -18.52 -13.41 -21.18
CA ARG A 36 -17.06 -13.22 -21.18
C ARG A 36 -16.66 -11.74 -21.21
N VAL A 37 -17.31 -10.94 -22.05
CA VAL A 37 -17.09 -9.49 -22.14
C VAL A 37 -17.50 -8.79 -20.83
N ALA A 38 -18.62 -9.19 -20.23
CA ALA A 38 -19.09 -8.64 -18.96
C ALA A 38 -18.12 -8.94 -17.80
N LEU A 39 -17.56 -10.15 -17.74
CA LEU A 39 -16.55 -10.52 -16.74
C LEU A 39 -15.26 -9.71 -16.89
N GLN A 40 -14.79 -9.50 -18.13
CA GLN A 40 -13.62 -8.65 -18.40
C GLN A 40 -13.86 -7.21 -17.95
N HIS A 41 -15.02 -6.64 -18.29
CA HIS A 41 -15.38 -5.28 -17.90
C HIS A 41 -15.52 -5.14 -16.36
N ALA A 42 -16.07 -6.15 -15.68
CA ALA A 42 -16.14 -6.18 -14.22
C ALA A 42 -14.75 -6.20 -13.55
N GLU A 43 -13.79 -6.91 -14.14
CA GLU A 43 -12.40 -6.93 -13.65
C GLU A 43 -11.70 -5.57 -13.86
N GLU A 44 -11.95 -4.92 -15.00
CA GLU A 44 -11.47 -3.56 -15.26
C GLU A 44 -12.05 -2.54 -14.27
N ILE A 45 -13.37 -2.58 -14.06
CA ILE A 45 -14.05 -1.74 -13.06
C ILE A 45 -13.47 -2.00 -11.66
N ARG A 46 -13.17 -3.25 -11.31
CA ARG A 46 -12.53 -3.60 -10.03
C ARG A 46 -11.12 -3.00 -9.91
N LYS A 47 -10.33 -3.01 -11.00
CA LYS A 47 -9.00 -2.36 -11.04
C LYS A 47 -9.11 -0.84 -10.89
N ILE A 48 -10.12 -0.22 -11.52
CA ILE A 48 -10.39 1.22 -11.41
C ILE A 48 -10.78 1.57 -9.96
N ARG A 49 -11.74 0.87 -9.35
CA ARG A 49 -12.15 1.08 -7.96
C ARG A 49 -10.97 0.98 -6.99
N LYS A 50 -10.11 -0.04 -7.15
CA LYS A 50 -8.87 -0.14 -6.34
C LYS A 50 -7.95 1.05 -6.51
N LYS A 51 -7.79 1.59 -7.73
CA LYS A 51 -6.97 2.80 -7.95
C LYS A 51 -7.58 4.02 -7.28
N GLU A 52 -8.90 4.19 -7.35
CA GLU A 52 -9.60 5.29 -6.69
C GLU A 52 -9.41 5.27 -5.17
N ASP A 53 -9.49 4.08 -4.55
CA ASP A 53 -9.29 3.92 -3.11
C ASP A 53 -7.86 4.32 -2.69
N VAL A 54 -6.85 3.90 -3.46
CA VAL A 54 -5.45 4.28 -3.21
C VAL A 54 -5.24 5.79 -3.34
N ILE A 55 -5.83 6.42 -4.36
CA ILE A 55 -5.73 7.88 -4.54
C ILE A 55 -6.38 8.60 -3.36
N ARG A 56 -7.55 8.14 -2.89
CA ARG A 56 -8.23 8.74 -1.74
C ARG A 56 -7.39 8.63 -0.47
N GLU A 57 -6.76 7.48 -0.24
CA GLU A 57 -5.88 7.27 0.91
C GLU A 57 -4.63 8.17 0.85
N LEU A 58 -4.01 8.29 -0.33
CA LEU A 58 -2.87 9.17 -0.54
C LEU A 58 -3.23 10.65 -0.30
N VAL A 59 -4.36 11.12 -0.83
CA VAL A 59 -4.81 12.50 -0.60
C VAL A 59 -5.05 12.77 0.88
N LYS A 60 -5.59 11.79 1.62
CA LYS A 60 -5.74 11.88 3.07
C LYS A 60 -4.38 11.95 3.77
N GLU A 61 -3.41 11.13 3.35
CA GLU A 61 -2.04 11.16 3.86
C GLU A 61 -1.41 12.55 3.70
N LEU A 62 -1.47 13.11 2.50
CA LEU A 62 -0.89 14.44 2.21
C LEU A 62 -1.55 15.56 3.04
N LYS A 63 -2.86 15.46 3.28
CA LYS A 63 -3.57 16.40 4.17
C LYS A 63 -3.10 16.30 5.63
N ASP A 64 -2.74 15.11 6.10
CA ASP A 64 -2.18 14.97 7.45
C ASP A 64 -0.78 15.57 7.50
N VAL A 65 0.03 15.33 6.46
CA VAL A 65 1.36 15.93 6.30
C VAL A 65 1.30 17.46 6.30
N ASP A 66 0.30 18.06 5.65
CA ASP A 66 0.11 19.51 5.66
C ASP A 66 -0.04 20.08 7.07
N LYS A 67 -0.81 19.41 7.93
CA LYS A 67 -0.97 19.84 9.34
C LYS A 67 0.37 19.85 10.06
N ILE A 68 1.24 18.87 9.77
CA ILE A 68 2.58 18.80 10.33
C ILE A 68 3.41 19.99 9.85
N ILE A 69 3.44 20.25 8.55
CA ILE A 69 4.18 21.37 7.95
C ILE A 69 3.72 22.72 8.52
N ASP A 70 2.40 22.90 8.68
CA ASP A 70 1.80 24.12 9.20
C ASP A 70 2.16 24.37 10.67
N ARG A 71 2.31 23.31 11.50
CA ARG A 71 2.80 23.44 12.88
C ARG A 71 4.23 24.01 12.95
N HIS A 72 5.02 23.83 11.91
CA HIS A 72 6.38 24.36 11.79
C HIS A 72 6.45 25.65 10.94
N ASN A 73 5.31 26.35 10.77
CA ASN A 73 5.22 27.61 10.03
C ASN A 73 5.75 27.57 8.59
N CYS A 74 5.73 26.39 7.95
CA CYS A 74 6.32 26.18 6.62
C CYS A 74 7.81 26.59 6.54
N ASP A 75 8.56 26.50 7.65
CA ASP A 75 9.97 26.90 7.68
C ASP A 75 10.88 25.84 7.01
N PRO A 76 11.61 26.18 5.92
CA PRO A 76 12.58 25.29 5.30
C PRO A 76 13.71 24.84 6.24
N SER A 77 14.02 25.62 7.29
CA SER A 77 15.06 25.27 8.26
C SER A 77 14.63 24.09 9.14
N ALA A 78 13.33 23.91 9.35
CA ALA A 78 12.74 22.83 10.13
C ALA A 78 12.55 21.51 9.34
N LEU A 79 13.07 21.42 8.10
CA LEU A 79 12.87 20.26 7.21
C LEU A 79 13.15 18.91 7.89
N ILE A 80 14.25 18.79 8.65
CA ILE A 80 14.57 17.53 9.34
C ILE A 80 13.52 17.20 10.41
N GLN A 81 13.06 18.19 11.16
CA GLN A 81 12.04 18.00 12.21
C GLN A 81 10.69 17.60 11.60
N ILE A 82 10.30 18.27 10.51
CA ILE A 82 9.10 17.94 9.74
C ILE A 82 9.15 16.48 9.27
N LEU A 83 10.26 16.05 8.65
CA LEU A 83 10.41 14.67 8.19
C LEU A 83 10.39 13.63 9.33
N LEU A 84 10.99 13.97 10.48
CA LEU A 84 10.96 13.10 11.67
C LEU A 84 9.54 12.93 12.21
N GLU A 85 8.76 14.00 12.25
CA GLU A 85 7.38 13.97 12.76
C GLU A 85 6.44 13.24 11.79
N ILE A 86 6.58 13.46 10.47
CA ILE A 86 5.87 12.70 9.44
C ILE A 86 6.18 11.20 9.59
N GLN A 87 7.45 10.84 9.74
CA GLN A 87 7.84 9.44 9.91
C GLN A 87 7.36 8.86 11.23
N ALA A 88 7.27 9.63 12.31
CA ALA A 88 6.72 9.14 13.57
C ALA A 88 5.24 8.73 13.41
N GLU A 89 4.47 9.49 12.63
CA GLU A 89 3.05 9.19 12.36
C GLU A 89 2.87 8.08 11.31
N LYS A 90 3.68 8.07 10.24
CA LYS A 90 3.49 7.18 9.08
C LYS A 90 4.45 5.99 9.02
N ARG A 91 5.48 5.95 9.89
CA ARG A 91 6.57 4.94 10.02
C ARG A 91 7.57 4.88 8.86
N TRP A 92 7.24 5.45 7.72
CA TRP A 92 8.11 5.55 6.56
C TRP A 92 7.77 6.80 5.75
N LEU A 93 8.66 7.18 4.83
CA LEU A 93 8.53 8.35 3.99
C LEU A 93 8.35 7.94 2.53
N SER A 94 7.10 8.02 2.05
CA SER A 94 6.79 7.72 0.66
C SER A 94 7.31 8.81 -0.28
N LYS A 95 7.64 8.43 -1.53
CA LYS A 95 8.08 9.40 -2.55
C LYS A 95 7.07 10.54 -2.80
N PRO A 96 5.76 10.29 -2.90
CA PRO A 96 4.76 11.36 -2.99
C PRO A 96 4.83 12.33 -1.81
N THR A 97 5.02 11.82 -0.59
CA THR A 97 5.12 12.63 0.63
C THR A 97 6.38 13.52 0.61
N LEU A 98 7.53 12.99 0.17
CA LEU A 98 8.74 13.81 0.01
C LEU A 98 8.61 14.89 -1.08
N MET A 99 7.94 14.56 -2.18
CA MET A 99 7.62 15.53 -3.24
C MET A 99 6.72 16.65 -2.73
N TRP A 100 5.69 16.28 -1.96
CA TRP A 100 4.75 17.23 -1.37
C TRP A 100 5.43 18.17 -0.38
N VAL A 101 6.29 17.64 0.51
CA VAL A 101 7.08 18.43 1.45
C VAL A 101 8.00 19.42 0.72
N ALA A 102 8.65 18.97 -0.37
CA ALA A 102 9.52 19.82 -1.17
C ALA A 102 8.75 21.01 -1.77
N GLU A 103 7.59 20.75 -2.34
CA GLU A 103 6.71 21.76 -2.92
C GLU A 103 6.19 22.74 -1.86
N ARG A 104 5.69 22.24 -0.73
CA ARG A 104 5.10 23.06 0.34
C ARG A 104 6.12 23.96 1.05
N LEU A 105 7.36 23.49 1.20
CA LEU A 105 8.45 24.27 1.81
C LEU A 105 9.23 25.12 0.78
N GLY A 106 8.90 25.02 -0.52
CA GLY A 106 9.63 25.74 -1.57
C GLY A 106 11.10 25.34 -1.69
N VAL A 107 11.45 24.10 -1.33
CA VAL A 107 12.81 23.57 -1.40
C VAL A 107 12.97 22.59 -2.58
N PRO A 108 14.16 22.50 -3.20
CA PRO A 108 14.39 21.51 -4.24
C PRO A 108 14.18 20.08 -3.73
N LEU A 109 13.48 19.25 -4.51
CA LEU A 109 13.31 17.83 -4.19
C LEU A 109 14.64 17.12 -3.97
N SER A 110 15.69 17.51 -4.70
CA SER A 110 17.05 16.98 -4.52
C SER A 110 17.57 17.17 -3.10
N ARG A 111 17.27 18.31 -2.46
CA ARG A 111 17.67 18.60 -1.08
C ARG A 111 16.93 17.69 -0.09
N VAL A 112 15.62 17.55 -0.27
CA VAL A 112 14.78 16.67 0.56
C VAL A 112 15.23 15.22 0.44
N MET A 113 15.42 14.76 -0.80
CA MET A 113 15.87 13.39 -1.09
C MET A 113 17.26 13.13 -0.52
N HIS A 114 18.19 14.10 -0.65
CA HIS A 114 19.53 13.97 -0.09
C HIS A 114 19.48 13.81 1.44
N ILE A 115 18.66 14.58 2.14
CA ILE A 115 18.48 14.44 3.59
C ILE A 115 17.87 13.07 3.93
N ALA A 116 16.81 12.68 3.21
CA ALA A 116 16.11 11.43 3.45
C ALA A 116 16.98 10.18 3.21
N THR A 117 17.94 10.23 2.29
CA THR A 117 18.88 9.12 2.03
C THR A 117 20.15 9.19 2.88
N PHE A 118 20.59 10.39 3.28
CA PHE A 118 21.82 10.58 4.05
C PHE A 118 21.65 10.13 5.51
N TYR A 119 20.52 10.45 6.14
CA TYR A 119 20.27 10.07 7.52
C TYR A 119 19.64 8.68 7.62
N LYS A 120 20.35 7.74 8.24
CA LYS A 120 19.85 6.38 8.55
C LYS A 120 18.58 6.36 9.43
N ALA A 121 18.24 7.48 10.05
CA ALA A 121 17.02 7.60 10.83
C ALA A 121 15.76 7.53 9.95
N PHE A 122 15.87 7.87 8.66
CA PHE A 122 14.75 7.86 7.73
C PHE A 122 14.64 6.52 6.98
N SER A 123 13.41 6.07 6.84
CA SER A 123 13.00 4.85 6.17
C SER A 123 12.18 5.23 4.94
N LEU A 124 12.73 4.94 3.76
CA LEU A 124 12.07 5.19 2.47
C LEU A 124 11.20 4.01 2.00
N GLU A 125 11.25 2.91 2.73
CA GLU A 125 10.51 1.69 2.46
C GLU A 125 9.51 1.43 3.59
N PRO A 126 8.35 0.83 3.30
CA PRO A 126 7.36 0.51 4.31
C PRO A 126 7.94 -0.46 5.35
N HIS A 127 7.81 -0.12 6.63
CA HIS A 127 8.25 -0.96 7.73
C HIS A 127 7.07 -1.64 8.42
N GLY A 128 7.33 -2.83 8.97
CA GLY A 128 6.35 -3.60 9.72
C GLY A 128 5.94 -2.93 11.03
N ARG A 129 4.98 -3.54 11.72
CA ARG A 129 4.49 -2.96 12.99
C ARG A 129 5.57 -2.88 14.06
N HIS A 130 6.49 -3.84 14.07
CA HIS A 130 7.53 -3.99 15.08
C HIS A 130 8.90 -4.03 14.40
N LEU A 131 9.80 -3.16 14.83
CA LEU A 131 11.19 -3.15 14.39
C LEU A 131 12.01 -4.01 15.35
N VAL A 132 12.61 -5.08 14.84
CA VAL A 132 13.50 -5.96 15.62
C VAL A 132 14.94 -5.65 15.23
N GLN A 133 15.74 -5.12 16.16
CA GLN A 133 17.14 -4.78 15.92
C GLN A 133 18.06 -5.66 16.77
N VAL A 134 19.00 -6.36 16.12
CA VAL A 134 19.99 -7.20 16.78
C VAL A 134 21.37 -6.54 16.65
N CYS A 135 22.01 -6.26 17.79
CA CYS A 135 23.37 -5.72 17.82
C CYS A 135 24.39 -6.73 17.29
N LEU A 136 25.12 -6.36 16.24
CA LEU A 136 26.25 -7.14 15.69
C LEU A 136 27.61 -6.44 15.90
N GLY A 137 27.68 -5.49 16.83
CA GLY A 137 28.94 -4.84 17.21
C GLY A 137 29.92 -5.83 17.85
N THR A 138 31.20 -5.46 17.95
CA THR A 138 32.28 -6.33 18.43
C THR A 138 31.99 -6.96 19.79
N ALA A 139 31.52 -6.17 20.75
CA ALA A 139 31.14 -6.64 22.09
C ALA A 139 29.97 -7.63 22.08
N CYS A 140 28.97 -7.42 21.22
CA CYS A 140 27.83 -8.31 21.04
C CYS A 140 28.27 -9.60 20.32
N HIS A 141 29.19 -9.48 19.36
CA HIS A 141 29.69 -10.59 18.55
C HIS A 141 30.40 -11.64 19.41
N VAL A 142 31.33 -11.24 20.29
CA VAL A 142 32.01 -12.18 21.22
C VAL A 142 31.05 -12.81 22.24
N ARG A 143 29.89 -12.20 22.49
CA ARG A 143 28.83 -12.74 23.35
C ARG A 143 27.84 -13.64 22.59
N GLY A 144 28.09 -13.95 21.33
CA GLY A 144 27.25 -14.85 20.54
C GLY A 144 26.06 -14.17 19.85
N ALA A 145 26.14 -12.88 19.53
CA ALA A 145 25.07 -12.19 18.81
C ALA A 145 24.67 -12.85 17.48
N GLN A 146 25.59 -13.54 16.80
CA GLN A 146 25.28 -14.31 15.59
C GLN A 146 24.29 -15.45 15.88
N GLN A 147 24.41 -16.10 17.03
CA GLN A 147 23.51 -17.19 17.43
C GLN A 147 22.12 -16.64 17.76
N LEU A 148 22.07 -15.46 18.39
CA LEU A 148 20.81 -14.75 18.63
C LEU A 148 20.13 -14.39 17.33
N LEU A 149 20.86 -13.79 16.37
CA LEU A 149 20.33 -13.46 15.05
C LEU A 149 19.75 -14.69 14.35
N ASN A 150 20.48 -15.81 14.34
CA ASN A 150 20.03 -17.05 13.73
C ASN A 150 18.73 -17.57 14.36
N LYS A 151 18.61 -17.53 15.70
CA LYS A 151 17.38 -17.92 16.40
C LYS A 151 16.20 -17.01 16.06
N VAL A 152 16.42 -15.70 16.00
CA VAL A 152 15.39 -14.72 15.61
C VAL A 152 14.92 -14.97 14.18
N THR A 153 15.86 -15.15 13.24
CA THR A 153 15.55 -15.49 11.84
C THR A 153 14.78 -16.80 11.71
N MET A 154 15.16 -17.84 12.46
CA MET A 154 14.43 -19.12 12.46
C MET A 154 13.02 -18.98 13.05
N ALA A 155 12.85 -18.18 14.10
CA ALA A 155 11.54 -17.98 14.74
C ALA A 155 10.58 -17.14 13.88
N LEU A 156 11.09 -16.14 13.18
CA LEU A 156 10.28 -15.23 12.36
C LEU A 156 10.14 -15.69 10.90
N GLY A 157 11.06 -16.53 10.40
CA GLY A 157 11.05 -17.01 9.02
C GLY A 157 11.47 -15.96 7.96
N ILE A 158 12.00 -14.81 8.39
CA ILE A 158 12.40 -13.68 7.53
C ILE A 158 13.90 -13.38 7.69
N LYS A 159 14.56 -12.92 6.63
CA LYS A 159 15.98 -12.51 6.71
C LYS A 159 16.12 -11.09 7.28
N PRO A 160 17.32 -10.71 7.78
CA PRO A 160 17.57 -9.34 8.20
C PRO A 160 17.28 -8.35 7.07
N GLY A 161 16.43 -7.36 7.35
CA GLY A 161 16.01 -6.35 6.37
C GLY A 161 14.75 -6.70 5.57
N GLU A 162 14.19 -7.89 5.76
CA GLU A 162 12.89 -8.27 5.20
C GLU A 162 11.76 -8.01 6.20
N THR A 163 10.52 -7.96 5.71
CA THR A 163 9.32 -7.69 6.50
C THR A 163 8.20 -8.67 6.19
#